data_AF-A0A1J3G485-F1
#
_entry.id   AF-A0A1J3G485-F1
#
_cell.length_a   1.000
_cell.length_b   1.000
_cell.length_c   1.000
_cell.angle_alpha   90.00
_cell.angle_beta   90.00
_cell.angle_gamma   90.00
#
_symmetry.space_group_name_H-M   'P 1'
#
loop_
_entity.id
_entity.type
_entity.pdbx_description
1 polymer ?
#
loop_
_entity_poly.entity_id
_entity_poly.type
_entity_poly.pdbx_seq_one_letter_code
_entity_poly.pdbx_strand_id
1 'polypeptide(L)'
;KLVSKSHSPEWWIDTLRSKVRSSLLREAVLTYIDMIVLGVKPDNFAFPALLKAVADLQDMDMGKQIHAHVYKFGYGVDSVTVANTLVNLYRKCGDFGAVYKVFDRISERNQVSWNSMISSLCSFEKWEMALEAFRCMLDENVEPSSFTLVSVALACSNLPIPEGLMMGK
;
A
#
# COMPACT_ATOMS: atom_id res chain seq x y z
N LYS A 1 7.49 -28.16 31.30
CA LYS A 1 6.07 -27.79 31.31
C LYS A 1 5.92 -26.40 30.70
N LEU A 2 5.74 -26.31 29.38
CA LEU A 2 5.27 -25.08 28.73
C LEU A 2 3.99 -25.47 28.01
N VAL A 3 2.87 -25.32 28.69
CA VAL A 3 1.56 -25.33 28.05
C VAL A 3 1.53 -24.05 27.22
N SER A 4 1.89 -24.11 25.94
CA SER A 4 1.60 -23.00 25.03
C SER A 4 0.08 -22.91 24.97
N LYS A 5 -0.50 -21.93 25.68
CA LYS A 5 -1.89 -21.55 25.45
C LYS A 5 -1.98 -21.22 23.97
N SER A 6 -2.69 -22.04 23.20
CA SER A 6 -2.99 -21.69 21.81
C SER A 6 -3.82 -20.41 21.86
N HIS A 7 -3.22 -19.28 21.47
CA HIS A 7 -3.92 -18.03 21.36
C HIS A 7 -5.02 -18.15 20.28
N SER A 8 -6.15 -17.48 20.49
CA SER A 8 -7.19 -17.38 19.45
C SER A 8 -6.63 -16.64 18.22
N PRO A 9 -7.16 -16.88 17.01
CA PRO A 9 -6.77 -16.11 15.82
C PRO A 9 -6.90 -14.59 16.02
N GLU A 10 -7.95 -14.15 16.72
CA GLU A 10 -8.19 -12.73 17.04
C GLU A 10 -7.06 -12.11 17.87
N TRP A 11 -6.53 -12.85 18.85
CA TRP A 11 -5.44 -12.39 19.70
C TRP A 11 -4.18 -12.04 18.88
N TRP A 12 -3.88 -12.85 17.85
CA TRP A 12 -2.74 -12.60 16.95
C TRP A 12 -2.92 -11.29 16.19
N ILE A 13 -4.11 -11.05 15.65
CA ILE A 13 -4.42 -9.85 14.87
C ILE A 13 -4.38 -8.61 15.76
N ASP A 14 -4.95 -8.67 16.97
CA ASP A 14 -4.96 -7.56 17.90
C ASP A 14 -3.56 -7.22 18.41
N THR A 15 -2.76 -8.24 18.74
CA THR A 15 -1.37 -8.06 19.15
C THR A 15 -0.53 -7.47 18.02
N LEU A 16 -0.69 -7.99 16.81
CA LEU A 16 -0.01 -7.49 15.61
C LEU A 16 -0.35 -6.01 15.40
N ARG A 17 -1.63 -5.65 15.37
CA ARG A 17 -2.09 -4.26 15.18
C ARG A 17 -1.64 -3.35 16.32
N SER A 18 -1.67 -3.83 17.56
CA SER A 18 -1.19 -3.09 18.72
C SER A 18 0.29 -2.73 18.57
N LYS A 19 1.14 -3.70 18.22
CA LYS A 19 2.57 -3.48 17.99
C LYS A 19 2.84 -2.50 16.86
N VAL A 20 2.09 -2.58 15.75
CA VAL A 20 2.20 -1.61 14.64
C VAL A 20 1.84 -0.20 15.10
N ARG A 21 0.76 -0.01 15.87
CA ARG A 21 0.38 1.32 16.40
C ARG A 21 1.42 1.88 17.36
N SER A 22 2.05 1.01 18.16
CA SER A 22 3.14 1.38 19.07
C SER A 22 4.51 1.50 18.39
N SER A 23 4.58 1.47 17.05
CA SER A 23 5.82 1.53 16.27
C SER A 23 6.85 0.44 16.60
N LEU A 24 6.41 -0.68 17.19
CA LEU A 24 7.22 -1.87 17.47
C LEU A 24 7.24 -2.77 16.22
N LEU A 25 7.74 -2.22 15.11
CA LEU A 25 7.57 -2.81 13.78
C LEU A 25 8.24 -4.18 13.65
N ARG A 26 9.47 -4.34 14.18
CA ARG A 26 10.18 -5.63 14.18
C ARG A 26 9.44 -6.68 15.01
N GLU A 27 8.88 -6.27 16.15
CA GLU A 27 8.10 -7.19 16.98
C GLU A 27 6.77 -7.58 16.34
N ALA A 28 6.16 -6.70 15.54
CA ALA A 28 4.98 -7.02 14.75
C ALA A 28 5.30 -8.12 13.72
N VAL A 29 6.45 -8.00 13.03
CA VAL A 29 6.94 -9.03 12.11
C VAL A 29 7.19 -10.35 12.83
N LEU A 30 7.84 -10.33 14.01
CA LEU A 30 8.05 -11.54 14.82
C LEU A 30 6.72 -12.20 15.24
N THR A 31 5.73 -11.40 15.67
CA THR A 31 4.39 -11.92 15.99
C THR A 31 3.73 -12.59 14.79
N TYR A 32 3.91 -12.07 13.58
CA TYR A 32 3.44 -12.75 12.38
C TYR A 32 4.20 -14.07 12.13
N ILE A 33 5.52 -14.09 12.29
CA ILE A 33 6.31 -15.32 12.13
C ILE A 33 5.82 -16.39 13.11
N ASP A 34 5.65 -16.05 14.38
CA ASP A 34 5.14 -16.95 15.42
C ASP A 34 3.74 -17.48 15.07
N MET A 35 2.85 -16.60 14.57
CA MET A 35 1.51 -16.97 14.10
C MET A 35 1.57 -18.07 13.03
N ILE A 36 2.45 -17.92 12.02
CA ILE A 36 2.62 -18.90 10.94
C ILE A 36 3.27 -20.19 11.45
N VAL A 37 4.30 -20.11 12.30
CA VAL A 37 5.01 -21.27 12.85
C VAL A 37 4.07 -22.14 13.70
N LEU A 38 3.13 -21.52 14.41
CA LEU A 38 2.11 -22.22 15.19
C LEU A 38 0.91 -22.71 14.34
N GLY A 39 0.98 -22.58 13.02
CA GLY A 39 -0.03 -23.08 12.09
C GLY A 39 -1.30 -22.22 12.01
N VAL A 40 -1.29 -21.01 12.58
CA VAL A 40 -2.41 -20.08 12.49
C VAL A 40 -2.35 -19.36 11.14
N LYS A 41 -3.41 -19.49 10.33
CA LYS A 41 -3.47 -18.87 9.00
C LYS A 41 -3.69 -17.37 9.12
N PRO A 42 -2.91 -16.53 8.43
CA PRO A 42 -3.14 -15.10 8.36
C PRO A 42 -4.34 -14.80 7.48
N ASP A 43 -5.07 -13.74 7.81
CA ASP A 43 -6.26 -13.31 7.10
C ASP A 43 -6.09 -11.93 6.45
N ASN A 44 -7.17 -11.43 5.82
CA ASN A 44 -7.25 -10.10 5.21
C ASN A 44 -7.09 -8.94 6.21
N PHE A 45 -7.02 -9.21 7.52
CA PHE A 45 -6.79 -8.22 8.57
C PHE A 45 -5.35 -8.22 9.07
N ALA A 46 -4.68 -9.38 9.08
CA ALA A 46 -3.28 -9.53 9.43
C ALA A 46 -2.36 -8.92 8.35
N PHE A 47 -2.64 -9.19 7.06
CA PHE A 47 -1.78 -8.72 5.97
C PHE A 47 -1.63 -7.20 5.89
N PRO A 48 -2.70 -6.39 5.93
CA PRO A 48 -2.55 -4.93 5.88
C PRO A 48 -1.74 -4.38 7.06
N ALA A 49 -1.92 -4.93 8.26
CA ALA A 49 -1.15 -4.51 9.43
C ALA A 49 0.34 -4.84 9.27
N LEU A 50 0.66 -6.05 8.84
CA LEU A 50 2.03 -6.48 8.61
C LEU A 50 2.70 -5.72 7.47
N LEU A 51 2.03 -5.57 6.32
CA LEU A 51 2.53 -4.83 5.18
C LEU A 51 2.82 -3.37 5.52
N LYS A 52 1.96 -2.74 6.33
CA LYS A 52 2.24 -1.40 6.88
C LYS A 52 3.51 -1.40 7.71
N ALA A 53 3.69 -2.37 8.61
CA ALA A 53 4.89 -2.46 9.44
C ALA A 53 6.17 -2.59 8.60
N VAL A 54 6.14 -3.45 7.59
CA VAL A 54 7.26 -3.69 6.68
C VAL A 54 7.53 -2.48 5.78
N ALA A 55 6.49 -1.78 5.34
CA ALA A 55 6.61 -0.54 4.58
C ALA A 55 7.25 0.58 5.41
N ASP A 56 6.90 0.67 6.69
CA ASP A 56 7.48 1.65 7.62
C ASP A 56 8.94 1.30 7.97
N LEU A 57 9.31 0.02 7.93
CA LEU A 57 10.71 -0.45 7.98
C LEU A 57 11.48 -0.25 6.67
N GLN A 58 10.80 -0.02 5.56
CA GLN A 58 11.34 0.00 4.19
C GLN A 58 12.14 -1.27 3.83
N ASP A 59 11.75 -2.42 4.40
CA ASP A 59 12.40 -3.71 4.15
C ASP A 59 11.79 -4.36 2.90
N MET A 60 12.41 -4.12 1.74
CA MET A 60 11.95 -4.63 0.45
C MET A 60 11.92 -6.16 0.38
N ASP A 61 12.95 -6.82 0.94
CA ASP A 61 13.09 -8.28 0.83
C ASP A 61 12.04 -8.98 1.68
N MET A 62 11.79 -8.49 2.89
CA MET A 62 10.65 -8.94 3.70
C MET A 62 9.33 -8.61 2.99
N GLY A 63 9.21 -7.42 2.40
CA GLY A 63 8.02 -6.99 1.65
C GLY A 63 7.64 -7.97 0.54
N LYS A 64 8.62 -8.42 -0.26
CA LYS A 64 8.42 -9.43 -1.31
C LYS A 64 8.02 -10.80 -0.75
N GLN A 65 8.59 -11.23 0.37
CA GLN A 65 8.18 -12.47 1.05
C GLN A 65 6.72 -12.40 1.53
N ILE A 66 6.33 -11.29 2.15
CA ILE A 66 4.94 -11.09 2.59
C ILE A 66 3.99 -11.00 1.40
N HIS A 67 4.37 -10.33 0.31
CA HIS A 67 3.58 -10.32 -0.92
C HIS A 67 3.38 -11.73 -1.49
N ALA A 68 4.41 -12.58 -1.49
CA ALA A 68 4.25 -13.98 -1.88
C ALA A 68 3.28 -14.73 -0.96
N HIS A 69 3.32 -14.46 0.36
CA HIS A 69 2.36 -15.02 1.31
C HIS A 69 0.93 -14.55 1.06
N VAL A 70 0.71 -13.28 0.74
CA VAL A 70 -0.61 -12.74 0.36
C VAL A 70 -1.24 -13.60 -0.74
N TYR A 71 -0.48 -13.93 -1.79
CA TYR A 71 -0.96 -14.78 -2.88
C TYR A 71 -1.15 -16.24 -2.45
N LYS A 72 -0.17 -16.80 -1.71
CA LYS A 72 -0.23 -18.17 -1.19
C LYS A 72 -1.48 -18.44 -0.36
N PHE A 73 -1.95 -17.46 0.41
CA PHE A 73 -3.13 -17.56 1.25
C PHE A 73 -4.43 -17.08 0.58
N GLY A 74 -4.40 -16.73 -0.71
CA GLY A 74 -5.59 -16.39 -1.50
C GLY A 74 -6.07 -14.94 -1.39
N TYR A 75 -5.23 -14.02 -0.87
CA TYR A 75 -5.60 -12.61 -0.69
C TYR A 75 -5.04 -11.68 -1.79
N GLY A 76 -4.46 -12.23 -2.85
CA GLY A 76 -3.76 -11.46 -3.89
C GLY A 76 -4.66 -10.75 -4.90
N VAL A 77 -5.87 -11.26 -5.14
CA VAL A 77 -6.80 -10.76 -6.18
C VAL A 77 -8.06 -10.15 -5.54
N ASP A 78 -8.60 -10.80 -4.52
CA ASP A 78 -9.93 -10.45 -4.00
C ASP A 78 -9.92 -9.33 -2.95
N SER A 79 -8.75 -8.93 -2.45
CA SER A 79 -8.65 -7.95 -1.36
C SER A 79 -8.06 -6.62 -1.82
N VAL A 80 -8.94 -5.70 -2.20
CA VAL A 80 -8.59 -4.31 -2.55
C VAL A 80 -7.79 -3.63 -1.42
N THR A 81 -8.15 -3.89 -0.16
CA THR A 81 -7.42 -3.36 1.01
C THR A 81 -5.97 -3.85 1.07
N VAL A 82 -5.74 -5.14 0.85
CA VAL A 82 -4.38 -5.71 0.83
C VAL A 82 -3.60 -5.16 -0.36
N ALA A 83 -4.22 -5.09 -1.54
CA ALA A 83 -3.59 -4.54 -2.75
C ALA A 83 -3.19 -3.07 -2.57
N ASN A 84 -4.06 -2.22 -2.02
CA ASN A 84 -3.73 -0.83 -1.71
C ASN A 84 -2.57 -0.72 -0.70
N THR A 85 -2.50 -1.64 0.26
CA THR A 85 -1.39 -1.66 1.22
C THR A 85 -0.08 -2.11 0.55
N LEU A 86 -0.13 -3.04 -0.40
CA LEU A 86 1.01 -3.44 -1.23
C LEU A 86 1.51 -2.30 -2.12
N VAL A 87 0.61 -1.50 -2.71
CA VAL A 87 0.99 -0.28 -3.44
C VAL A 87 1.80 0.66 -2.53
N ASN A 88 1.31 0.92 -1.31
CA ASN A 88 2.03 1.77 -0.36
C ASN A 88 3.37 1.15 0.10
N LEU A 89 3.46 -0.17 0.27
CA LEU A 89 4.72 -0.86 0.54
C LEU A 89 5.75 -0.57 -0.55
N TYR A 90 5.41 -0.87 -1.81
CA TYR A 90 6.35 -0.70 -2.91
C TYR A 90 6.71 0.76 -3.17
N ARG A 91 5.77 1.68 -2.96
CA ARG A 91 6.04 3.12 -2.96
C ARG A 91 7.10 3.49 -1.93
N LYS A 92 6.93 3.08 -0.66
CA LYS A 92 7.88 3.40 0.42
C LYS A 92 9.25 2.76 0.22
N CYS A 93 9.29 1.58 -0.39
CA CYS A 93 10.54 0.89 -0.70
C CYS A 93 11.15 1.32 -2.05
N GLY A 94 10.56 2.28 -2.76
CA GLY A 94 11.11 2.86 -3.98
C GLY A 94 10.96 2.02 -5.27
N ASP A 95 10.14 0.97 -5.28
CA ASP A 95 9.92 0.14 -6.48
C ASP A 95 8.68 0.60 -7.25
N PHE A 96 8.91 1.58 -8.12
CA PHE A 96 7.91 2.14 -9.02
C PHE A 96 7.27 1.07 -9.93
N GLY A 97 8.05 0.12 -10.44
CA GLY A 97 7.54 -0.92 -11.33
C GLY A 97 6.55 -1.85 -10.62
N ALA A 98 6.83 -2.19 -9.37
CA ALA A 98 5.93 -3.00 -8.55
C ALA A 98 4.65 -2.25 -8.15
N VAL A 99 4.72 -0.93 -7.90
CA VAL A 99 3.52 -0.09 -7.68
C VAL A 99 2.52 -0.24 -8.83
N TYR A 100 2.98 -0.07 -10.06
CA TYR A 100 2.14 -0.22 -11.26
C TYR A 100 1.56 -1.62 -11.37
N LYS A 101 2.40 -2.65 -11.24
CA LYS A 101 1.98 -4.06 -11.38
C LYS A 101 0.93 -4.45 -10.35
N VAL A 102 1.03 -3.96 -9.11
CA VAL A 102 0.02 -4.25 -8.08
C VAL A 102 -1.26 -3.49 -8.37
N PHE A 103 -1.17 -2.20 -8.72
CA PHE A 103 -2.35 -1.38 -9.01
C PHE A 103 -3.14 -1.88 -10.23
N ASP A 104 -2.45 -2.34 -11.28
CA ASP A 104 -3.07 -2.89 -12.48
C ASP A 104 -3.89 -4.16 -12.20
N ARG A 105 -3.48 -4.95 -11.20
CA ARG A 105 -4.17 -6.18 -10.79
C ARG A 105 -5.41 -5.94 -9.92
N ILE A 106 -5.69 -4.70 -9.50
CA ILE A 106 -6.90 -4.37 -8.75
C ILE A 106 -8.08 -4.31 -9.74
N SER A 107 -8.99 -5.28 -9.66
CA SER A 107 -10.17 -5.36 -10.53
C SER A 107 -11.18 -4.25 -10.24
N GLU A 108 -11.49 -4.03 -8.97
CA GLU A 108 -12.45 -3.00 -8.51
C GLU A 108 -11.69 -1.90 -7.76
N ARG A 109 -11.24 -0.89 -8.51
CA ARG A 109 -10.53 0.25 -7.94
C ARG A 109 -11.54 1.17 -7.27
N ASN A 110 -11.23 1.55 -6.04
CA ASN A 110 -12.00 2.54 -5.31
C ASN A 110 -11.17 3.82 -5.10
N GLN A 111 -11.77 4.80 -4.42
CA GLN A 111 -11.12 6.07 -4.10
C GLN A 111 -9.75 5.88 -3.39
N VAL A 112 -9.60 4.87 -2.54
CA VAL A 112 -8.33 4.59 -1.83
C VAL A 112 -7.27 4.04 -2.79
N SER A 113 -7.67 3.21 -3.76
CA SER A 113 -6.76 2.69 -4.79
C SER A 113 -6.20 3.83 -5.64
N TRP A 114 -7.08 4.69 -6.16
CA TRP A 114 -6.68 5.85 -6.97
C TRP A 114 -5.83 6.85 -6.19
N ASN A 115 -6.18 7.14 -4.94
CA ASN A 115 -5.36 7.99 -4.07
C ASN A 115 -3.96 7.42 -3.82
N SER A 116 -3.88 6.11 -3.62
CA SER A 116 -2.60 5.42 -3.42
C SER A 116 -1.75 5.48 -4.69
N MET A 117 -2.35 5.34 -5.88
CA MET A 117 -1.64 5.45 -7.15
C MET A 117 -1.15 6.87 -7.43
N ILE A 118 -2.04 7.86 -7.36
CA ILE A 118 -1.72 9.27 -7.64
C ILE A 118 -0.62 9.77 -6.69
N SER A 119 -0.75 9.49 -5.38
CA SER A 119 0.29 9.88 -4.42
C SER A 119 1.62 9.14 -4.63
N SER A 120 1.58 7.87 -5.07
CA SER A 120 2.80 7.16 -5.47
C SER A 120 3.47 7.86 -6.65
N LEU A 121 2.72 8.23 -7.67
CA LEU A 121 3.24 8.92 -8.85
C LEU A 121 3.88 10.26 -8.49
N CYS A 122 3.23 11.05 -7.64
CA CYS A 122 3.80 12.28 -7.11
C CYS A 122 5.10 12.02 -6.34
N SER A 123 5.17 10.95 -5.52
CA SER A 123 6.40 10.64 -4.78
C SER A 123 7.57 10.16 -5.66
N PHE A 124 7.28 9.70 -6.87
CA PHE A 124 8.28 9.34 -7.89
C PHE A 124 8.46 10.45 -8.95
N GLU A 125 7.93 11.65 -8.69
CA GLU A 125 8.00 12.82 -9.58
C GLU A 125 7.44 12.55 -11.00
N LYS A 126 6.48 11.64 -11.10
CA LYS A 126 5.78 11.30 -12.35
C LYS A 126 4.54 12.15 -12.53
N TRP A 127 4.74 13.46 -12.62
CA TRP A 127 3.67 14.47 -12.57
C TRP A 127 2.61 14.28 -13.66
N GLU A 128 3.03 14.11 -14.93
CA GLU A 128 2.11 13.87 -16.05
C GLU A 128 1.29 12.59 -15.85
N MET A 129 1.95 11.52 -15.40
CA MET A 129 1.27 10.25 -15.12
C MET A 129 0.29 10.38 -13.94
N ALA A 130 0.59 11.22 -12.94
CA ALA A 130 -0.31 11.47 -11.82
C ALA A 130 -1.59 12.18 -12.28
N LEU A 131 -1.49 13.13 -13.21
CA LEU A 131 -2.64 13.80 -13.82
C LEU A 131 -3.44 12.86 -14.73
N GLU A 132 -2.76 12.01 -15.48
CA GLU A 132 -3.43 10.97 -16.28
C GLU A 132 -4.17 9.97 -15.39
N ALA A 133 -3.57 9.53 -14.28
CA ALA A 133 -4.24 8.69 -13.30
C ALA A 133 -5.46 9.37 -12.67
N PHE A 134 -5.39 10.69 -12.41
CA PHE A 134 -6.54 11.47 -11.96
C PHE A 134 -7.65 11.51 -13.02
N ARG A 135 -7.30 11.67 -14.30
CA ARG A 135 -8.27 11.60 -15.40
C ARG A 135 -8.96 10.23 -15.47
N CYS A 136 -8.19 9.15 -15.39
CA CYS A 136 -8.76 7.79 -15.36
C CYS A 136 -9.67 7.55 -14.14
N MET A 137 -9.33 8.09 -12.97
CA MET A 137 -10.19 8.05 -11.78
C MET A 137 -11.56 8.68 -12.05
N LEU A 138 -11.60 9.81 -12.74
CA LEU A 138 -12.85 10.50 -13.13
C LEU A 138 -13.62 9.71 -14.19
N ASP A 139 -12.93 9.14 -15.19
CA ASP A 139 -13.53 8.32 -16.24
C ASP A 139 -14.18 7.03 -15.67
N GLU A 140 -13.62 6.48 -14.58
CA GLU A 140 -14.21 5.38 -13.80
C GLU A 140 -15.34 5.84 -12.85
N ASN A 141 -15.75 7.12 -12.88
CA ASN A 141 -16.77 7.72 -12.00
C ASN A 141 -16.43 7.61 -10.50
N VAL A 142 -15.15 7.59 -10.15
CA VAL A 142 -14.70 7.59 -8.75
C VAL A 142 -14.51 9.03 -8.28
N GLU A 143 -15.26 9.45 -7.27
CA GLU A 143 -15.20 10.83 -6.75
C GLU A 143 -13.84 11.14 -6.12
N PRO A 144 -13.17 12.24 -6.49
CA PRO A 144 -11.95 12.70 -5.85
C PRO A 144 -12.15 13.07 -4.38
N SER A 145 -11.18 12.74 -3.53
CA SER A 145 -11.13 13.23 -2.15
C SER A 145 -10.29 14.51 -2.05
N SER A 146 -10.34 15.18 -0.90
CA SER A 146 -9.45 16.32 -0.61
C SER A 146 -7.97 15.95 -0.76
N PHE A 147 -7.59 14.72 -0.40
CA PHE A 147 -6.24 14.20 -0.59
C PHE A 147 -5.87 14.06 -2.07
N THR A 148 -6.82 13.61 -2.91
CA THR A 148 -6.64 13.57 -4.37
C THR A 148 -6.30 14.95 -4.90
N LEU A 149 -7.10 15.96 -4.53
CA LEU A 149 -6.96 17.32 -5.04
C LEU A 149 -5.63 17.96 -4.62
N VAL A 150 -5.18 17.74 -3.38
CA VAL A 150 -3.86 18.19 -2.92
C VAL A 150 -2.74 17.54 -3.74
N SER A 151 -2.84 16.23 -4.02
CA SER A 151 -1.83 15.51 -4.81
C SER A 151 -1.78 15.97 -6.27
N VAL A 152 -2.95 16.24 -6.86
CA VAL A 152 -3.09 16.77 -8.22
C VAL A 152 -2.55 18.20 -8.32
N ALA A 153 -2.86 19.06 -7.34
CA ALA A 153 -2.33 20.42 -7.30
C ALA A 153 -0.79 20.42 -7.22
N LEU A 154 -0.21 19.52 -6.42
CA LEU A 154 1.23 19.31 -6.37
C LEU A 154 1.80 18.86 -7.71
N ALA A 155 1.13 17.96 -8.43
CA ALA A 155 1.57 17.54 -9.76
C ALA A 155 1.54 18.71 -10.76
N CYS A 156 0.45 19.49 -10.77
CA CYS A 156 0.33 20.67 -11.64
C CYS A 156 1.42 21.71 -11.37
N SER A 157 1.75 21.97 -10.11
CA SER A 157 2.77 22.96 -9.76
C SER A 157 4.20 22.54 -10.14
N ASN A 158 4.42 21.26 -10.43
CA ASN A 158 5.71 20.71 -10.85
C ASN A 158 5.75 20.30 -12.33
N LEU A 159 4.70 20.59 -13.11
CA LEU A 159 4.78 20.43 -14.55
C LEU A 159 5.74 21.47 -15.15
N PRO A 160 6.56 21.10 -16.14
CA PRO A 160 7.32 22.07 -16.91
C PRO A 160 6.36 23.08 -17.53
N ILE A 161 6.63 24.37 -17.34
CA ILE A 161 5.89 25.44 -18.04
C ILE A 161 6.23 25.27 -19.52
N PRO A 162 5.24 25.14 -20.43
CA PRO A 162 5.52 25.13 -21.86
C PRO A 162 6.25 26.43 -22.23
N GLU A 163 7.42 26.32 -22.88
CA GLU A 163 8.30 27.44 -23.25
C GLU A 163 7.59 28.56 -24.06
N GLY A 164 6.38 28.30 -24.58
CA GLY A 164 5.58 29.26 -25.36
C GLY A 164 4.76 30.29 -24.57
N LEU A 165 4.64 30.20 -23.24
CA LEU A 165 3.87 31.16 -22.42
C LEU A 165 4.65 32.41 -21.98
N MET A 166 5.95 32.50 -22.31
CA MET A 166 6.83 33.62 -21.94
C MET A 166 6.81 34.82 -22.90
N MET A 167 6.02 34.79 -23.99
CA MET A 167 5.90 35.92 -24.91
C MET A 167 4.77 36.86 -24.48
N GLY A 168 5.05 37.62 -23.42
CA GLY A 168 4.24 38.74 -22.95
C GLY A 168 5.13 39.86 -22.43
N LYS A 169 5.89 40.49 -23.33
CA LYS A 169 6.41 41.85 -23.18
C LYS A 169 5.91 42.70 -24.34
#